data_AF-A0A2S6B9P3-F1
#
_entry.id   AF-A0A2S6B9P3-F1
#
_cell.length_a   1.000
_cell.length_b   1.000
_cell.length_c   1.000
_cell.angle_alpha   90.00
_cell.angle_beta   90.00
_cell.angle_gamma   90.00
#
_symmetry.space_group_name_H-M   'P 1'
#
loop_
_entity.id
_entity.type
_entity.pdbx_description
1 polymer ?
#
loop_
_entity_poly.entity_id
_entity_poly.type
_entity_poly.pdbx_seq_one_letter_code
_entity_poly.pdbx_strand_id
1 'polypeptide(L)'
;MFPSLLLIIRILIAWSGAILMAGLVWNGIFEQTFLSGGASWLFNLAATLVMISVLIGTISHLRRIWLITGRLDSVALSSRQRRQIEVPLDTAAAFALIEGALRELPRAEEMESAPDSLQARIKVRRVDSFDGPSQPSRFNIMARFAVKRDLVQATVTPGNGTSSITLMVGPDASAWLDLFVLDDGVNVENAEAVTRAITRRVADQRRQEQADVVKTVSEKELTVARLNLLNAQVEPHFLYNTLASAQVLTRTDPPRADIMLGHLIQYLRSSLPRTDDTLSTLGEELERTLAYLEILKIRMGSRLNLQVEVPDALKSVPMPSMMLQTLVENAIKHGLEPKTGGGTIWILARKHDDHATLTVADDGQGFGGQSAGTGIGLKNLRERLRLTFGNDASFAIVSNFPSGVAATLTLPLDGKAGAA
;
A
#
# COMPACT_ATOMS: atom_id res chain seq x y z
N MET A 1 23.80 5.22 42.99
CA MET A 1 24.15 4.72 44.35
C MET A 1 23.26 5.30 45.44
N PHE A 2 22.98 6.61 45.45
CA PHE A 2 22.13 7.24 46.47
C PHE A 2 20.67 6.69 46.54
N PRO A 3 19.97 6.45 45.42
CA PRO A 3 18.57 5.95 45.45
C PRO A 3 18.43 4.53 45.98
N SER A 4 19.37 3.64 45.61
CA SER A 4 19.41 2.26 46.09
C SER A 4 19.67 2.17 47.59
N LEU A 5 20.56 3.03 48.12
CA LEU A 5 20.85 3.09 49.55
C LEU A 5 19.63 3.60 50.35
N LEU A 6 18.97 4.65 49.86
CA LEU A 6 17.75 5.17 50.48
C LEU A 6 16.62 4.13 50.52
N LEU A 7 16.45 3.34 49.46
CA LEU A 7 15.45 2.26 49.43
C LEU A 7 15.75 1.20 50.50
N ILE A 8 17.00 0.75 50.59
CA ILE A 8 17.44 -0.22 51.61
C ILE A 8 17.16 0.32 53.01
N ILE A 9 17.61 1.55 53.30
CA ILE A 9 17.43 2.18 54.60
C ILE A 9 15.94 2.30 54.96
N ARG A 10 15.10 2.77 54.02
CA ARG A 10 13.66 2.93 54.23
C ARG A 10 12.99 1.62 54.64
N ILE A 11 13.28 0.54 53.92
CA ILE A 11 12.69 -0.78 54.17
C ILE A 11 13.18 -1.36 55.49
N LEU A 12 14.48 -1.25 55.78
CA LEU A 12 15.04 -1.70 57.05
C LEU A 12 14.44 -0.94 58.24
N ILE A 13 14.23 0.38 58.13
CA ILE A 13 13.59 1.18 59.18
C ILE A 13 12.14 0.74 59.38
N ALA A 14 11.37 0.57 58.31
CA ALA A 14 9.97 0.15 58.39
C ALA A 14 9.83 -1.20 59.10
N TRP A 15 10.62 -2.20 58.68
CA TRP A 15 10.62 -3.53 59.29
C TRP A 15 11.16 -3.52 60.72
N SER A 16 12.19 -2.72 61.03
CA SER A 16 12.68 -2.56 62.40
C SER A 16 11.59 -1.99 63.32
N GLY A 17 10.85 -0.98 62.87
CA GLY A 17 9.73 -0.41 63.61
C GLY A 17 8.61 -1.43 63.86
N ALA A 18 8.25 -2.22 62.83
CA ALA A 18 7.26 -3.28 62.97
C ALA A 18 7.70 -4.39 63.94
N ILE A 19 8.97 -4.79 63.89
CA ILE A 19 9.55 -5.77 64.81
C ILE A 19 9.59 -5.22 66.24
N LEU A 20 9.96 -3.95 66.44
CA LEU A 20 9.93 -3.31 67.76
C LEU A 20 8.52 -3.31 68.35
N MET A 21 7.51 -2.94 67.57
CA MET A 21 6.11 -2.99 68.00
C MET A 21 5.66 -4.41 68.34
N ALA A 22 6.01 -5.40 67.51
CA ALA A 22 5.73 -6.81 67.80
C ALA A 22 6.44 -7.29 69.08
N GLY A 23 7.66 -6.81 69.35
CA GLY A 23 8.41 -7.11 70.55
C GLY A 23 7.78 -6.52 71.82
N LEU A 24 7.27 -5.30 71.76
CA LEU A 24 6.53 -4.67 72.86
C LEU A 24 5.25 -5.46 73.20
N VAL A 25 4.52 -5.91 72.18
CA VAL A 25 3.33 -6.76 72.34
C VAL A 25 3.71 -8.13 72.92
N TRP A 26 4.78 -8.74 72.42
CA TRP A 26 5.29 -10.02 72.93
C TRP A 26 5.68 -9.93 74.42
N ASN A 27 6.41 -8.89 74.81
CA ASN A 27 6.80 -8.65 76.19
C ASN A 27 5.55 -8.46 77.09
N GLY A 28 4.62 -7.61 76.67
CA GLY A 28 3.40 -7.33 77.43
C GLY A 28 2.46 -8.53 77.59
N ILE A 29 2.40 -9.44 76.62
CA ILE A 29 1.46 -10.58 76.62
C ILE A 29 2.09 -11.88 77.14
N PHE A 30 3.32 -12.21 76.74
CA PHE A 30 3.91 -13.52 77.01
C PHE A 30 4.89 -13.51 78.19
N GLU A 31 5.62 -12.42 78.37
CA GLU A 31 6.65 -12.31 79.42
C GLU A 31 6.02 -12.06 80.81
N GLN A 32 4.85 -11.42 80.87
CA GLN A 32 4.08 -11.25 82.11
C GLN A 32 3.18 -12.45 82.47
N THR A 33 2.76 -13.29 81.51
CA THR A 33 1.61 -14.19 81.73
C THR A 33 1.92 -15.69 81.64
N PHE A 34 2.91 -16.15 80.85
CA PHE A 34 3.05 -17.59 80.55
C PHE A 34 4.46 -18.19 80.74
N LEU A 35 5.53 -17.41 80.60
CA LEU A 35 6.89 -17.95 80.55
C LEU A 35 7.82 -17.15 81.48
N SER A 36 8.02 -17.64 82.71
CA SER A 36 9.02 -17.11 83.62
C SER A 36 10.43 -17.40 83.09
N GLY A 37 10.97 -16.48 82.30
CA GLY A 37 12.42 -16.24 82.20
C GLY A 37 13.21 -16.93 81.08
N GLY A 38 12.65 -17.22 79.90
CA GLY A 38 13.48 -17.88 78.86
C GLY A 38 13.05 -17.86 77.41
N ALA A 39 12.03 -17.12 76.98
CA ALA A 39 11.52 -17.19 75.60
C ALA A 39 11.82 -15.94 74.73
N SER A 40 12.43 -14.90 75.27
CA SER A 40 12.79 -13.69 74.52
C SER A 40 13.85 -13.95 73.44
N TRP A 41 14.73 -14.94 73.63
CA TRP A 41 15.71 -15.34 72.61
C TRP A 41 15.05 -15.90 71.34
N LEU A 42 13.90 -16.60 71.47
CA LEU A 42 13.15 -17.11 70.32
C LEU A 42 12.61 -15.96 69.47
N PHE A 43 12.05 -14.94 70.12
CA PHE A 43 11.60 -13.73 69.44
C PHE A 43 12.75 -13.01 68.75
N ASN A 44 13.88 -12.81 69.44
CA ASN A 44 15.06 -12.15 68.87
C ASN A 44 15.65 -12.93 67.68
N LEU A 45 15.67 -14.27 67.75
CA LEU A 45 16.10 -15.13 66.65
C LEU A 45 15.17 -14.99 65.45
N ALA A 46 13.85 -15.04 65.67
CA ALA A 46 12.85 -14.86 64.62
C ALA A 46 12.94 -13.46 63.99
N ALA A 47 13.08 -12.42 64.80
CA ALA A 47 13.29 -11.04 64.35
C ALA A 47 14.55 -10.90 63.49
N THR A 48 15.66 -11.51 63.92
CA THR A 48 16.92 -11.52 63.16
C THR A 48 16.76 -12.23 61.82
N LEU A 49 16.10 -13.40 61.80
CA LEU A 49 15.83 -14.13 60.56
C LEU A 49 14.93 -13.33 59.60
N VAL A 50 13.92 -12.63 60.10
CA VAL A 50 13.09 -11.71 59.30
C VAL A 50 13.93 -10.58 58.72
N MET A 51 14.78 -9.93 59.51
CA MET A 51 15.65 -8.85 59.03
C MET A 51 16.68 -9.32 57.99
N ILE A 52 17.26 -10.50 58.17
CA ILE A 52 18.14 -11.12 57.17
C ILE A 52 17.36 -11.38 55.87
N SER A 53 16.14 -11.93 55.97
CA SER A 53 15.28 -12.17 54.81
C SER A 53 14.90 -10.86 54.09
N VAL A 54 14.60 -9.79 54.82
CA VAL A 54 14.31 -8.45 54.27
C VAL A 54 15.52 -7.90 53.52
N LEU A 55 16.72 -8.01 54.10
CA LEU A 55 17.95 -7.53 53.48
C LEU A 55 18.27 -8.31 52.18
N ILE A 56 18.17 -9.64 52.21
CA ILE A 56 18.37 -10.50 51.03
C ILE A 56 17.34 -10.16 49.96
N GLY A 57 16.05 -10.03 50.32
CA GLY A 57 14.99 -9.64 49.39
C GLY A 57 15.24 -8.29 48.74
N THR A 58 15.69 -7.30 49.52
CA THR A 58 16.00 -5.95 49.01
C THR A 58 17.18 -5.97 48.03
N ILE A 59 18.24 -6.72 48.34
CA ILE A 59 19.41 -6.87 47.46
C ILE A 59 19.01 -7.60 46.17
N SER A 60 18.21 -8.66 46.27
CA SER A 60 17.69 -9.42 45.13
C SER A 60 16.85 -8.54 44.20
N HIS A 61 15.94 -7.74 44.77
CA HIS A 61 15.14 -6.75 44.04
C HIS A 61 15.99 -5.72 43.30
N LEU A 62 17.00 -5.13 43.95
CA LEU A 62 17.91 -4.19 43.30
C LEU A 62 18.63 -4.84 42.11
N ARG A 63 19.10 -6.09 42.29
CA ARG A 63 19.74 -6.85 41.19
C ARG A 63 18.77 -7.09 40.05
N ARG A 64 17.51 -7.45 40.34
CA ARG A 64 16.49 -7.69 39.32
C ARG A 64 16.14 -6.43 38.53
N ILE A 65 15.91 -5.31 39.20
CA ILE A 65 15.64 -4.03 38.51
C ILE A 65 16.82 -3.62 37.64
N TRP A 66 18.05 -3.81 38.11
CA TRP A 66 19.24 -3.55 37.32
C TRP A 66 19.33 -4.46 36.08
N LEU A 67 18.98 -5.74 36.19
CA LEU A 67 18.94 -6.67 35.06
C LEU A 67 17.87 -6.28 34.02
N ILE A 68 16.72 -5.75 34.45
CA ILE A 68 15.64 -5.33 33.55
C ILE A 68 15.99 -4.00 32.87
N THR A 69 16.42 -3.01 33.64
CA THR A 69 16.50 -1.61 33.16
C THR A 69 17.91 -1.13 32.84
N GLY A 70 18.96 -1.85 33.26
CA GLY A 70 20.35 -1.44 33.18
C GLY A 70 20.75 -0.29 34.13
N ARG A 71 19.81 0.23 34.94
CA ARG A 71 20.03 1.42 35.79
C ARG A 71 19.31 1.31 37.15
N LEU A 72 19.77 2.08 38.13
CA LEU A 72 19.23 2.10 39.50
C LEU A 72 18.92 3.53 39.94
N ASP A 73 17.99 4.16 39.22
CA ASP A 73 17.51 5.51 39.50
C ASP A 73 16.21 5.47 40.31
N SER A 74 15.84 6.60 40.93
CA SER A 74 14.61 6.71 41.74
C SER A 74 13.35 6.32 40.98
N VAL A 75 13.30 6.55 39.67
CA VAL A 75 12.18 6.17 38.80
C VAL A 75 12.12 4.65 38.60
N ALA A 76 13.26 4.01 38.35
CA ALA A 76 13.33 2.56 38.15
C ALA A 76 13.00 1.78 39.44
N LEU A 77 13.35 2.34 40.60
CA LEU A 77 13.13 1.74 41.92
C LEU A 77 11.73 2.01 42.50
N SER A 78 10.90 2.80 41.83
CA SER A 78 9.54 3.10 42.30
C SER A 78 8.62 1.91 42.11
N SER A 79 7.85 1.55 43.15
CA SER A 79 6.77 0.54 43.03
C SER A 79 5.65 1.01 42.11
N ARG A 80 5.51 2.32 41.89
CA ARG A 80 4.53 2.93 40.98
C ARG A 80 5.26 3.58 39.80
N GLN A 81 5.02 3.05 38.60
CA GLN A 81 5.61 3.48 37.35
C GLN A 81 4.67 4.44 36.62
N ARG A 82 5.19 5.58 36.17
CA ARG A 82 4.48 6.50 35.28
C ARG A 82 5.23 6.58 33.95
N ARG A 83 4.53 6.35 32.84
CA ARG A 83 5.04 6.55 31.48
C ARG A 83 4.13 7.51 30.72
N GLN A 84 4.73 8.40 29.95
CA GLN A 84 4.02 9.25 29.02
C GLN A 84 4.51 8.91 27.61
N ILE A 85 3.58 8.61 26.71
CA ILE A 85 3.86 8.19 25.34
C ILE A 85 3.08 9.11 24.41
N GLU A 86 3.78 9.82 23.54
CA GLU A 86 3.17 10.63 22.50
C GLU A 86 2.88 9.77 21.28
N VAL A 87 1.64 9.77 20.83
CA VAL A 87 1.20 8.99 19.69
C VAL A 87 0.59 9.93 18.64
N PRO A 88 1.06 9.87 17.39
CA PRO A 88 0.57 10.71 16.29
C PRO A 88 -0.71 10.12 15.71
N LEU A 89 -1.72 9.97 16.57
CA LEU A 89 -3.06 9.50 16.25
C LEU A 89 -4.07 10.44 16.91
N ASP A 90 -5.26 10.48 16.34
CA ASP A 90 -6.41 11.13 16.96
C ASP A 90 -6.79 10.43 18.28
N THR A 91 -7.55 11.14 19.11
CA THR A 91 -7.87 10.69 20.46
C THR A 91 -8.62 9.35 20.48
N ALA A 92 -9.52 9.12 19.52
CA ALA A 92 -10.31 7.90 19.46
C ALA A 92 -9.46 6.70 19.04
N ALA A 93 -8.65 6.83 17.99
CA ALA A 93 -7.73 5.76 17.59
C ALA A 93 -6.65 5.50 18.66
N ALA A 94 -6.12 6.53 19.32
CA ALA A 94 -5.17 6.38 20.41
C ALA A 94 -5.79 5.61 21.60
N PHE A 95 -7.06 5.87 21.94
CA PHE A 95 -7.77 5.13 22.98
C PHE A 95 -7.98 3.67 22.60
N ALA A 96 -8.47 3.38 21.39
CA ALA A 96 -8.67 2.02 20.90
C ALA A 96 -7.34 1.21 20.85
N LEU A 97 -6.24 1.89 20.50
CA LEU A 97 -4.91 1.30 20.47
C LEU A 97 -4.46 0.85 21.86
N ILE A 98 -4.63 1.69 22.87
CA ILE A 98 -4.30 1.35 24.27
C ILE A 98 -5.21 0.25 24.77
N GLU A 99 -6.51 0.34 24.52
CA GLU A 99 -7.48 -0.65 24.99
C GLU A 99 -7.07 -2.05 24.50
N GLY A 100 -6.73 -2.17 23.21
CA GLY A 100 -6.21 -3.41 22.66
C GLY A 100 -4.85 -3.83 23.25
N ALA A 101 -3.93 -2.89 23.48
CA ALA A 101 -2.63 -3.18 24.09
C ALA A 101 -2.75 -3.66 25.55
N LEU A 102 -3.68 -3.11 26.33
CA LEU A 102 -3.97 -3.53 27.70
C LEU A 102 -4.61 -4.92 27.74
N ARG A 103 -5.54 -5.21 26.83
CA ARG A 103 -6.24 -6.50 26.76
C ARG A 103 -5.30 -7.67 26.42
N GLU A 104 -4.22 -7.39 25.69
CA GLU A 104 -3.19 -8.39 25.35
C GLU A 104 -2.12 -8.59 26.43
N LEU A 105 -2.20 -7.86 27.54
CA LEU A 105 -1.26 -8.07 28.63
C LEU A 105 -1.38 -9.50 29.18
N PRO A 106 -0.26 -10.18 29.41
CA PRO A 106 -0.29 -11.50 29.99
C PRO A 106 -0.85 -11.41 31.41
N ARG A 107 -1.87 -12.22 31.69
CA ARG A 107 -2.55 -12.30 33.01
C ARG A 107 -3.39 -11.08 33.35
N ALA A 108 -3.88 -10.37 32.32
CA ALA A 108 -4.95 -9.42 32.43
C ALA A 108 -6.20 -10.07 33.07
N GLU A 109 -6.68 -9.46 34.15
CA GLU A 109 -7.90 -9.77 34.89
C GLU A 109 -8.73 -8.47 34.99
N GLU A 110 -10.07 -8.57 34.95
CA GLU A 110 -10.98 -7.45 35.26
C GLU A 110 -10.61 -6.13 34.55
N MET A 111 -10.96 -6.02 33.27
CA MET A 111 -10.76 -4.78 32.49
C MET A 111 -11.98 -3.86 32.61
N GLU A 112 -11.74 -2.60 32.95
CA GLU A 112 -12.73 -1.52 32.95
C GLU A 112 -12.30 -0.45 31.93
N SER A 113 -13.18 -0.12 30.99
CA SER A 113 -12.95 0.92 29.99
C SER A 113 -14.06 1.95 30.04
N ALA A 114 -13.69 3.23 30.06
CA ALA A 114 -14.62 4.35 30.05
C ALA A 114 -14.28 5.29 28.87
N PRO A 115 -14.80 5.00 27.66
CA PRO A 115 -14.45 5.69 26.42
C PRO A 115 -14.66 7.21 26.49
N ASP A 116 -15.75 7.68 27.07
CA ASP A 116 -16.07 9.12 27.20
C ASP A 116 -15.06 9.87 28.08
N SER A 117 -14.53 9.18 29.10
CA SER A 117 -13.51 9.73 30.00
C SER A 117 -12.07 9.46 29.54
N LEU A 118 -11.92 8.73 28.42
CA LEU A 118 -10.64 8.32 27.83
C LEU A 118 -9.71 7.58 28.82
N GLN A 119 -10.32 6.81 29.72
CA GLN A 119 -9.62 6.03 30.74
C GLN A 119 -9.85 4.54 30.55
N ALA A 120 -8.79 3.77 30.70
CA ALA A 120 -8.82 2.32 30.74
C ALA A 120 -8.04 1.83 31.95
N ARG A 121 -8.60 0.85 32.66
CA ARG A 121 -8.00 0.22 33.83
C ARG A 121 -8.05 -1.28 33.65
N ILE A 122 -6.98 -1.95 34.04
CA ILE A 122 -6.92 -3.41 34.02
C ILE A 122 -6.11 -3.90 35.21
N LYS A 123 -6.59 -4.97 35.84
CA LYS A 123 -5.82 -5.65 36.88
C LYS A 123 -4.95 -6.71 36.23
N VAL A 124 -3.71 -6.87 36.68
CA VAL A 124 -2.78 -7.87 36.15
C VAL A 124 -2.32 -8.73 37.31
N ARG A 125 -2.54 -10.03 37.23
CA ARG A 125 -2.12 -10.95 38.30
C ARG A 125 -0.59 -11.06 38.37
N ARG A 126 -0.04 -10.91 39.58
CA ARG A 126 1.38 -11.13 39.86
C ARG A 126 1.72 -12.61 39.86
N VAL A 127 2.90 -12.95 39.37
CA VAL A 127 3.47 -14.30 39.46
C VAL A 127 4.86 -14.16 40.08
N ASP A 128 5.12 -14.91 41.14
CA ASP A 128 6.45 -15.03 41.71
C ASP A 128 7.37 -15.65 40.66
N SER A 129 8.44 -14.98 40.26
CA SER A 129 9.26 -15.45 39.14
C SER A 129 10.06 -16.73 39.43
N PHE A 130 10.00 -17.24 40.66
CA PHE A 130 10.67 -18.47 41.12
C PHE A 130 9.73 -19.61 41.50
N ASP A 131 8.47 -19.33 41.83
CA ASP A 131 7.46 -20.35 42.07
C ASP A 131 6.55 -20.40 40.83
N GLY A 132 6.29 -21.59 40.29
CA GLY A 132 5.44 -21.76 39.11
C GLY A 132 3.99 -21.23 39.32
N PRO A 133 3.03 -21.60 38.47
CA PRO A 133 1.63 -21.13 38.59
C PRO A 133 0.93 -21.50 39.91
N SER A 134 1.58 -22.28 40.78
CA SER A 134 1.14 -22.66 42.11
C SER A 134 1.61 -21.65 43.17
N GLN A 135 0.66 -21.28 44.04
CA GLN A 135 0.76 -20.42 45.24
C GLN A 135 2.17 -20.18 45.82
N PRO A 136 2.42 -18.95 46.33
CA PRO A 136 3.70 -18.59 46.93
C PRO A 136 4.15 -19.60 47.98
N SER A 137 5.45 -19.93 47.99
CA SER A 137 6.06 -20.84 48.95
C SER A 137 5.57 -20.59 50.38
N ARG A 138 5.11 -21.66 51.03
CA ARG A 138 4.64 -21.64 52.44
C ARG A 138 5.68 -21.14 53.45
N PHE A 139 6.96 -21.11 53.05
CA PHE A 139 8.08 -20.63 53.86
C PHE A 139 8.42 -19.16 53.57
N ASN A 140 7.85 -18.55 52.52
CA ASN A 140 7.98 -17.13 52.25
C ASN A 140 6.90 -16.36 53.04
N ILE A 141 7.23 -16.00 54.29
CA ILE A 141 6.33 -15.24 55.16
C ILE A 141 5.90 -13.91 54.51
N MET A 142 6.78 -13.28 53.71
CA MET A 142 6.46 -12.05 52.97
C MET A 142 5.39 -12.27 51.92
N ALA A 143 5.33 -13.46 51.32
CA ALA A 143 4.35 -13.75 50.30
C ALA A 143 2.91 -13.88 50.83
N ARG A 144 2.72 -14.09 52.14
CA ARG A 144 1.39 -14.00 52.78
C ARG A 144 0.85 -12.57 52.83
N PHE A 145 1.74 -11.59 52.81
CA PHE A 145 1.41 -10.16 52.73
C PHE A 145 1.66 -9.57 51.33
N ALA A 146 2.03 -10.41 50.35
CA ALA A 146 2.30 -9.95 49.00
C ALA A 146 1.03 -9.52 48.28
N VAL A 147 1.14 -8.40 47.57
CA VAL A 147 0.11 -7.92 46.67
C VAL A 147 -0.10 -8.95 45.56
N LYS A 148 -1.35 -9.35 45.30
CA LYS A 148 -1.66 -10.41 44.32
C LYS A 148 -1.85 -9.87 42.90
N ARG A 149 -2.14 -8.57 42.77
CA ARG A 149 -2.55 -7.92 41.53
C ARG A 149 -1.87 -6.56 41.40
N ASP A 150 -1.53 -6.20 40.18
CA ASP A 150 -1.16 -4.85 39.79
C ASP A 150 -2.32 -4.16 39.11
N LEU A 151 -2.46 -2.86 39.31
CA LEU A 151 -3.37 -2.01 38.58
C LEU A 151 -2.60 -1.26 37.51
N VAL A 152 -2.97 -1.48 36.25
CA VAL A 152 -2.51 -0.71 35.10
C VAL A 152 -3.64 0.24 34.70
N GLN A 153 -3.41 1.53 34.81
CA GLN A 153 -4.32 2.58 34.39
C GLN A 153 -3.70 3.38 33.25
N ALA A 154 -4.45 3.58 32.18
CA ALA A 154 -4.07 4.43 31.07
C ALA A 154 -5.11 5.55 30.88
N THR A 155 -4.63 6.76 30.64
CA THR A 155 -5.45 7.93 30.33
C THR A 155 -4.95 8.57 29.05
N VAL A 156 -5.84 8.82 28.09
CA VAL A 156 -5.52 9.57 26.87
C VAL A 156 -5.86 11.04 27.07
N THR A 157 -4.89 11.91 26.83
CA THR A 157 -5.08 13.35 26.79
C THR A 157 -5.09 13.79 25.32
N PRO A 158 -6.18 14.42 24.84
CA PRO A 158 -6.26 14.90 23.47
C PRO A 158 -5.25 16.02 23.24
N GLY A 159 -4.65 16.06 22.05
CA GLY A 159 -3.80 17.15 21.60
C GLY A 159 -4.05 17.46 20.12
N ASN A 160 -3.46 18.56 19.64
CA ASN A 160 -3.67 19.02 18.26
C ASN A 160 -2.91 18.13 17.26
N GLY A 161 -3.52 17.04 16.83
CA GLY A 161 -2.96 16.08 15.87
C GLY A 161 -2.05 15.01 16.49
N THR A 162 -1.73 15.12 17.78
CA THR A 162 -1.01 14.10 18.56
C THR A 162 -1.71 13.89 19.89
N SER A 163 -1.95 12.64 20.26
CA SER A 163 -2.54 12.27 21.55
C SER A 163 -1.45 11.87 22.53
N SER A 164 -1.54 12.34 23.78
CA SER A 164 -0.60 11.97 24.84
C SER A 164 -1.21 10.90 25.73
N ILE A 165 -0.55 9.76 25.83
CA ILE A 165 -0.99 8.61 26.62
C ILE A 165 -0.22 8.60 27.94
N THR A 166 -0.92 8.75 29.06
CA THR A 166 -0.33 8.58 30.39
C THR A 166 -0.67 7.21 30.93
N LEU A 167 0.36 6.37 31.10
CA LEU A 167 0.27 5.04 31.69
C LEU A 167 0.78 5.10 33.15
N MET A 168 -0.02 4.57 34.06
CA MET A 168 0.29 4.40 35.48
C MET A 168 0.21 2.91 35.80
N VAL A 169 1.28 2.33 36.33
CA VAL A 169 1.33 0.92 36.74
C VAL A 169 1.76 0.86 38.20
N GLY A 170 1.02 0.14 39.04
CA GLY A 170 1.37 -0.01 40.45
C GLY A 170 0.66 -1.16 41.12
N PRO A 171 1.02 -1.49 42.37
CA PRO A 171 0.33 -2.52 43.13
C PRO A 171 -1.13 -2.13 43.39
N ASP A 172 -2.05 -3.11 43.31
CA ASP A 172 -3.43 -3.00 43.77
C ASP A 172 -3.48 -3.09 45.30
N ALA A 173 -2.84 -2.11 45.95
CA ALA A 173 -2.65 -2.04 47.38
C ALA A 173 -2.56 -0.59 47.85
N SER A 174 -2.89 -0.39 49.13
CA SER A 174 -2.77 0.92 49.80
C SER A 174 -1.31 1.38 49.85
N ALA A 175 -1.09 2.69 49.69
CA ALA A 175 0.26 3.26 49.61
C ALA A 175 1.15 3.02 50.84
N TRP A 176 0.58 2.77 52.02
CA TRP A 176 1.37 2.47 53.22
C TRP A 176 2.11 1.12 53.12
N LEU A 177 1.61 0.17 52.32
CA LEU A 177 2.27 -1.12 52.08
C LEU A 177 3.56 -0.97 51.26
N ASP A 178 3.73 0.12 50.50
CA ASP A 178 4.97 0.44 49.77
C ASP A 178 6.18 0.67 50.72
N LEU A 179 5.92 0.86 52.02
CA LEU A 179 6.97 0.93 53.05
C LEU A 179 7.58 -0.44 53.37
N PHE A 180 6.82 -1.52 53.17
CA PHE A 180 7.17 -2.88 53.59
C PHE A 180 7.39 -3.84 52.42
N VAL A 181 6.65 -3.66 51.33
CA VAL A 181 6.64 -4.57 50.18
C VAL A 181 7.51 -4.01 49.06
N LEU A 182 8.39 -4.87 48.54
CA LEU A 182 9.18 -4.60 47.35
C LEU A 182 8.38 -5.03 46.11
N ASP A 183 8.37 -4.18 45.09
CA ASP A 183 7.85 -4.57 43.78
C ASP A 183 8.95 -5.32 43.05
N ASP A 184 8.85 -6.62 42.82
CA ASP A 184 9.94 -7.40 42.21
C ASP A 184 10.28 -7.00 40.75
N GLY A 185 10.06 -5.77 40.30
CA GLY A 185 10.28 -5.29 38.94
C GLY A 185 9.13 -5.61 37.99
N VAL A 186 8.04 -6.19 38.50
CA VAL A 186 6.86 -6.58 37.71
C VAL A 186 6.17 -5.35 37.12
N ASN A 187 6.08 -4.24 37.86
CA ASN A 187 5.46 -3.02 37.33
C ASN A 187 6.28 -2.35 36.23
N VAL A 188 7.61 -2.43 36.32
CA VAL A 188 8.52 -1.96 35.26
C VAL A 188 8.35 -2.81 34.01
N GLU A 189 8.34 -4.13 34.16
CA GLU A 189 8.15 -5.07 33.04
C GLU A 189 6.79 -4.87 32.35
N ASN A 190 5.72 -4.74 33.13
CA ASN A 190 4.37 -4.47 32.62
C ASN A 190 4.32 -3.12 31.88
N ALA A 191 4.91 -2.06 32.44
CA ALA A 191 4.95 -0.76 31.78
C ALA A 191 5.73 -0.79 30.45
N GLU A 192 6.84 -1.53 30.39
CA GLU A 192 7.62 -1.72 29.16
C GLU A 192 6.92 -2.62 28.14
N ALA A 193 6.17 -3.62 28.58
CA ALA A 193 5.35 -4.46 27.71
C ALA A 193 4.24 -3.65 27.02
N VAL A 194 3.49 -2.84 27.77
CA VAL A 194 2.47 -1.93 27.21
C VAL A 194 3.11 -0.95 26.24
N THR A 195 4.22 -0.32 26.63
CA THR A 195 4.92 0.65 25.77
C THR A 195 5.34 0.00 24.45
N ARG A 196 5.94 -1.20 24.48
CA ARG A 196 6.33 -1.94 23.27
C ARG A 196 5.14 -2.33 22.41
N ALA A 197 4.04 -2.77 23.02
CA ALA A 197 2.81 -3.11 22.29
C ALA A 197 2.23 -1.89 21.57
N ILE A 198 2.21 -0.74 22.23
CA ILE A 198 1.77 0.53 21.63
C ILE A 198 2.67 0.91 20.44
N THR A 199 3.99 0.95 20.64
CA THR A 199 4.93 1.31 19.56
C THR A 199 4.82 0.38 18.36
N ARG A 200 4.67 -0.93 18.59
CA ARG A 200 4.49 -1.91 17.52
C ARG A 200 3.22 -1.65 16.73
N ARG A 201 2.07 -1.45 17.39
CA ARG A 201 0.79 -1.19 16.72
C ARG A 201 0.80 0.09 15.89
N VAL A 202 1.41 1.16 16.40
CA VAL A 202 1.58 2.42 15.64
C VAL A 202 2.42 2.19 14.38
N ALA A 203 3.50 1.40 14.49
CA ALA A 203 4.34 1.07 13.34
C ALA A 203 3.60 0.19 12.31
N ASP A 204 2.79 -0.76 12.76
CA ASP A 204 1.99 -1.64 11.91
C ASP A 204 0.94 -0.86 11.12
N GLN A 205 0.21 0.04 11.78
CA GLN A 205 -0.80 0.88 11.15
C GLN A 205 -0.19 1.79 10.07
N ARG A 206 0.95 2.45 10.37
CA ARG A 206 1.65 3.31 9.39
C ARG A 206 2.11 2.54 8.16
N ARG A 207 2.57 1.30 8.33
CA ARG A 207 2.97 0.45 7.20
C ARG A 207 1.79 0.09 6.31
N GLN A 208 0.61 -0.15 6.89
CA GLN A 208 -0.61 -0.40 6.12
C GLN A 208 -1.05 0.85 5.35
N GLU A 209 -1.10 2.01 6.00
CA GLU A 209 -1.45 3.28 5.34
C GLU A 209 -0.50 3.58 4.16
N GLN A 210 0.80 3.38 4.33
CA GLN A 210 1.79 3.57 3.25
C GLN A 210 1.57 2.57 2.08
N ALA A 211 1.29 1.31 2.38
CA ALA A 211 1.02 0.30 1.35
C ALA A 211 -0.23 0.65 0.53
N ASP A 212 -1.28 1.13 1.18
CA ASP A 212 -2.52 1.55 0.51
C ASP A 212 -2.30 2.78 -0.38
N VAL A 213 -1.52 3.78 0.08
CA VAL A 213 -1.16 4.93 -0.74
C VAL A 213 -0.38 4.51 -1.98
N VAL A 214 0.64 3.65 -1.84
CA VAL A 214 1.43 3.16 -2.98
C VAL A 214 0.56 2.41 -3.98
N LYS A 215 -0.36 1.55 -3.50
CA LYS A 215 -1.28 0.80 -4.35
C LYS A 215 -2.21 1.73 -5.15
N THR A 216 -2.83 2.71 -4.49
CA THR A 216 -3.75 3.65 -5.15
C THR A 216 -3.06 4.53 -6.19
N VAL A 217 -1.80 4.91 -5.96
CA VAL A 217 -0.99 5.64 -6.95
C VAL A 217 -0.72 4.77 -8.18
N SER A 218 -0.28 3.52 -7.98
CA SER A 218 0.00 2.60 -9.09
C SER A 218 -1.25 2.29 -9.94
N GLU A 219 -2.41 2.09 -9.31
CA GLU A 219 -3.68 1.88 -10.02
C GLU A 219 -4.08 3.10 -10.86
N LYS A 220 -3.86 4.32 -10.35
CA LYS A 220 -4.09 5.56 -11.09
C LYS A 220 -3.15 5.68 -12.29
N GLU A 221 -1.86 5.42 -12.10
CA GLU A 221 -0.86 5.45 -13.19
C GLU A 221 -1.21 4.47 -14.29
N LEU A 222 -1.60 3.24 -13.95
CA LEU A 222 -2.05 2.22 -14.90
C LEU A 222 -3.30 2.67 -15.66
N THR A 223 -4.26 3.28 -14.95
CA THR A 223 -5.49 3.80 -15.56
C THR A 223 -5.18 4.93 -16.55
N VAL A 224 -4.31 5.87 -16.17
CA VAL A 224 -3.88 6.96 -17.05
C VAL A 224 -3.13 6.42 -18.27
N ALA A 225 -2.25 5.43 -18.09
CA ALA A 225 -1.57 4.77 -19.20
C ALA A 225 -2.56 4.11 -20.18
N ARG A 226 -3.57 3.39 -19.67
CA ARG A 226 -4.64 2.79 -20.49
C ARG A 226 -5.46 3.84 -21.23
N LEU A 227 -5.83 4.94 -20.58
CA LEU A 227 -6.55 6.04 -21.22
C LEU A 227 -5.71 6.71 -22.31
N ASN A 228 -4.41 6.90 -22.08
CA ASN A 228 -3.50 7.44 -23.08
C ASN A 228 -3.33 6.51 -24.28
N LEU A 229 -3.26 5.19 -24.07
CA LEU A 229 -3.27 4.21 -25.16
C LEU A 229 -4.56 4.28 -25.98
N LEU A 230 -5.70 4.51 -25.32
CA LEU A 230 -6.99 4.66 -26.00
C LEU A 230 -7.05 5.96 -26.83
N ASN A 231 -6.57 7.08 -26.28
CA ASN A 231 -6.50 8.36 -26.97
C ASN A 231 -5.51 8.36 -28.15
N ALA A 232 -4.48 7.51 -28.12
CA ALA A 232 -3.47 7.45 -29.19
C ALA A 232 -3.97 6.80 -30.49
N GLN A 233 -5.10 6.09 -30.49
CA GLN A 233 -5.56 5.32 -31.65
C GLN A 233 -6.40 6.13 -32.66
N VAL A 234 -6.83 7.35 -32.32
CA VAL A 234 -7.60 8.21 -33.24
C VAL A 234 -6.92 9.58 -33.33
N GLU A 235 -6.56 10.03 -34.54
CA GLU A 235 -5.99 11.37 -34.73
C GLU A 235 -7.02 12.43 -34.27
N PRO A 236 -6.77 13.18 -33.17
CA PRO A 236 -7.77 14.11 -32.64
C PRO A 236 -8.14 15.20 -33.65
N HIS A 237 -7.16 15.62 -34.45
CA HIS A 237 -7.35 16.63 -35.48
C HIS A 237 -8.32 16.16 -36.59
N PHE A 238 -8.19 14.93 -37.06
CA PHE A 238 -9.16 14.35 -38.00
C PHE A 238 -10.58 14.36 -37.44
N LEU A 239 -10.76 13.98 -36.17
CA LEU A 239 -12.06 13.92 -35.52
C LEU A 239 -12.70 15.32 -35.43
N TYR A 240 -11.96 16.32 -34.95
CA TYR A 240 -12.45 17.71 -34.85
C TYR A 240 -12.83 18.27 -36.22
N ASN A 241 -11.98 18.07 -37.23
CA ASN A 241 -12.25 18.57 -38.58
C ASN A 241 -13.44 17.89 -39.24
N THR A 242 -13.63 16.59 -38.97
CA THR A 242 -14.77 15.82 -39.47
C THR A 242 -16.07 16.33 -38.86
N LEU A 243 -16.11 16.52 -37.54
CA LEU A 243 -17.29 17.05 -36.85
C LEU A 243 -17.62 18.49 -37.26
N ALA A 244 -16.61 19.35 -37.43
CA ALA A 244 -16.81 20.72 -37.90
C ALA A 244 -17.39 20.74 -39.33
N SER A 245 -16.87 19.88 -40.21
CA SER A 245 -17.39 19.75 -41.59
C SER A 245 -18.83 19.21 -41.60
N ALA A 246 -19.12 18.20 -40.78
CA ALA A 246 -20.47 17.69 -40.61
C ALA A 246 -21.42 18.78 -40.10
N GLN A 247 -21.01 19.60 -39.12
CA GLN A 247 -21.81 20.71 -38.60
C GLN A 247 -22.18 21.74 -39.69
N VAL A 248 -21.24 22.07 -40.58
CA VAL A 248 -21.55 22.94 -41.74
C VAL A 248 -22.54 22.25 -42.68
N LEU A 249 -22.32 20.97 -43.00
CA LEU A 249 -23.20 20.19 -43.87
C LEU A 249 -24.62 20.04 -43.31
N THR A 250 -24.82 19.94 -42.00
CA THR A 250 -26.18 19.90 -41.43
C THR A 250 -27.04 21.12 -41.79
N ARG A 251 -26.41 22.24 -42.16
CA ARG A 251 -27.10 23.46 -42.59
C ARG A 251 -27.18 23.59 -44.11
N THR A 252 -26.18 23.10 -44.84
CA THR A 252 -26.06 23.33 -46.29
C THR A 252 -26.49 22.12 -47.13
N ASP A 253 -26.28 20.90 -46.65
CA ASP A 253 -26.64 19.64 -47.30
C ASP A 253 -26.86 18.53 -46.24
N PRO A 254 -28.03 18.51 -45.58
CA PRO A 254 -28.32 17.57 -44.50
C PRO A 254 -28.17 16.09 -44.88
N PRO A 255 -28.60 15.64 -46.09
CA PRO A 255 -28.35 14.26 -46.52
C PRO A 255 -26.87 13.89 -46.55
N ARG A 256 -25.99 14.78 -47.05
CA ARG A 256 -24.54 14.52 -47.00
C ARG A 256 -23.97 14.51 -45.58
N ALA A 257 -24.51 15.32 -44.68
CA ALA A 257 -24.10 15.31 -43.27
C ALA A 257 -24.38 13.95 -42.61
N ASP A 258 -25.56 13.36 -42.88
CA ASP A 258 -25.94 12.06 -42.35
C ASP A 258 -25.02 10.94 -42.85
N ILE A 259 -24.69 10.95 -44.14
CA ILE A 259 -23.70 10.01 -44.73
C ILE A 259 -22.32 10.16 -44.07
N MET A 260 -21.84 11.40 -43.89
CA MET A 260 -20.55 11.67 -43.26
C MET A 260 -20.51 11.18 -41.80
N LEU A 261 -21.57 11.42 -41.03
CA LEU A 261 -21.69 10.95 -39.65
C LEU A 261 -21.79 9.42 -39.59
N GLY A 262 -22.49 8.78 -40.52
CA GLY A 262 -22.54 7.32 -40.65
C GLY A 262 -21.16 6.71 -40.87
N HIS A 263 -20.37 7.26 -41.79
CA HIS A 263 -18.98 6.82 -41.99
C HIS A 263 -18.10 7.08 -40.77
N LEU A 264 -18.30 8.21 -40.07
CA LEU A 264 -17.55 8.49 -38.83
C LEU A 264 -17.87 7.48 -37.72
N ILE A 265 -19.14 7.11 -37.54
CA ILE A 265 -19.55 6.08 -36.57
C ILE A 265 -18.91 4.73 -36.94
N GLN A 266 -18.92 4.36 -38.22
CA GLN A 266 -18.32 3.13 -38.69
C GLN A 266 -16.79 3.11 -38.48
N TYR A 267 -16.12 4.23 -38.76
CA TYR A 267 -14.69 4.41 -38.52
C TYR A 267 -14.35 4.28 -37.03
N LEU A 268 -15.10 4.94 -36.13
CA LEU A 268 -14.88 4.87 -34.69
C LEU A 268 -15.14 3.46 -34.15
N ARG A 269 -16.25 2.82 -34.57
CA ARG A 269 -16.60 1.46 -34.13
C ARG A 269 -15.52 0.46 -34.51
N SER A 270 -15.02 0.53 -35.74
CA SER A 270 -13.96 -0.36 -36.20
C SER A 270 -12.64 -0.06 -35.47
N SER A 271 -12.32 1.20 -35.17
CA SER A 271 -11.06 1.64 -34.54
C SER A 271 -10.94 1.37 -33.04
N LEU A 272 -11.99 0.90 -32.37
CA LEU A 272 -11.90 0.51 -30.96
C LEU A 272 -11.11 -0.80 -30.81
N PRO A 273 -10.21 -0.89 -29.81
CA PRO A 273 -9.42 -2.10 -29.60
C PRO A 273 -10.33 -3.28 -29.26
N ARG A 274 -10.09 -4.42 -29.91
CA ARG A 274 -10.71 -5.69 -29.53
C ARG A 274 -10.09 -6.17 -28.22
N THR A 275 -10.91 -6.81 -27.39
CA THR A 275 -10.52 -7.37 -26.08
C THR A 275 -9.44 -8.44 -26.20
N ASP A 276 -9.33 -9.07 -27.37
CA ASP A 276 -8.36 -10.11 -27.65
C ASP A 276 -7.27 -9.56 -28.58
N ASP A 277 -6.01 -9.73 -28.19
CA ASP A 277 -4.77 -9.30 -28.89
C ASP A 277 -4.54 -10.04 -30.23
N THR A 278 -5.62 -10.47 -30.88
CA THR A 278 -5.64 -11.24 -32.13
C THR A 278 -5.33 -10.36 -33.33
N LEU A 279 -4.64 -10.94 -34.32
CA LEU A 279 -4.42 -10.31 -35.63
C LEU A 279 -5.76 -9.90 -36.26
N SER A 280 -5.79 -8.72 -36.87
CA SER A 280 -6.89 -8.26 -37.72
C SER A 280 -6.86 -9.01 -39.05
N THR A 281 -7.91 -8.87 -39.85
CA THR A 281 -7.90 -9.33 -41.25
C THR A 281 -7.81 -8.16 -42.22
N LEU A 282 -7.37 -8.41 -43.45
CA LEU A 282 -7.37 -7.42 -44.52
C LEU A 282 -8.77 -6.84 -44.75
N GLY A 283 -9.82 -7.64 -44.62
CA GLY A 283 -11.20 -7.20 -44.75
C GLY A 283 -11.59 -6.18 -43.70
N GLU A 284 -11.27 -6.44 -42.44
CA GLU A 284 -11.55 -5.51 -41.32
C GLU A 284 -10.76 -4.21 -41.44
N GLU A 285 -9.49 -4.31 -41.81
CA GLU A 285 -8.64 -3.14 -42.07
C GLU A 285 -9.17 -2.33 -43.26
N LEU A 286 -9.62 -2.99 -44.32
CA LEU A 286 -10.20 -2.34 -45.50
C LEU A 286 -11.51 -1.63 -45.15
N GLU A 287 -12.41 -2.26 -44.37
CA GLU A 287 -13.67 -1.65 -43.94
C GLU A 287 -13.44 -0.34 -43.18
N ARG A 288 -12.52 -0.34 -42.21
CA ARG A 288 -12.09 0.85 -41.47
C ARG A 288 -11.53 1.93 -42.40
N THR A 289 -10.63 1.53 -43.29
CA THR A 289 -9.92 2.42 -44.22
C THR A 289 -10.88 3.05 -45.23
N LEU A 290 -11.87 2.30 -45.73
CA LEU A 290 -12.90 2.80 -46.63
C LEU A 290 -13.78 3.83 -45.94
N ALA A 291 -14.21 3.59 -44.70
CA ALA A 291 -14.98 4.56 -43.93
C ALA A 291 -14.20 5.89 -43.76
N TYR A 292 -12.90 5.80 -43.46
CA TYR A 292 -12.01 6.96 -43.40
C TYR A 292 -11.92 7.71 -44.75
N LEU A 293 -11.73 6.99 -45.85
CA LEU A 293 -11.59 7.59 -47.19
C LEU A 293 -12.88 8.21 -47.70
N GLU A 294 -14.05 7.65 -47.40
CA GLU A 294 -15.33 8.26 -47.77
C GLU A 294 -15.59 9.57 -47.02
N ILE A 295 -15.18 9.67 -45.74
CA ILE A 295 -15.19 10.95 -45.00
C ILE A 295 -14.33 12.00 -45.71
N LEU A 296 -13.11 11.61 -46.09
CA LEU A 296 -12.19 12.50 -46.81
C LEU A 296 -12.71 12.90 -48.19
N LYS A 297 -13.37 11.99 -48.90
CA LYS A 297 -13.98 12.25 -50.21
C LYS A 297 -15.10 13.27 -50.12
N ILE A 298 -15.91 13.23 -49.06
CA ILE A 298 -16.91 14.27 -48.79
C ILE A 298 -16.22 15.62 -48.55
N ARG A 299 -15.13 15.65 -47.78
CA ARG A 299 -14.39 16.87 -47.44
C ARG A 299 -13.63 17.48 -48.63
N MET A 300 -12.99 16.63 -49.45
CA MET A 300 -12.19 17.04 -50.60
C MET A 300 -13.02 17.16 -51.88
N GLY A 301 -14.24 16.63 -51.90
CA GLY A 301 -15.12 16.61 -53.06
C GLY A 301 -14.48 15.87 -54.23
N SER A 302 -14.57 16.45 -55.43
CA SER A 302 -14.02 15.88 -56.66
C SER A 302 -12.48 15.82 -56.72
N ARG A 303 -11.79 16.34 -55.70
CA ARG A 303 -10.32 16.31 -55.63
C ARG A 303 -9.75 14.96 -55.18
N LEU A 304 -10.54 14.07 -54.59
CA LEU A 304 -10.08 12.75 -54.17
C LEU A 304 -10.76 11.67 -54.99
N ASN A 305 -9.95 10.93 -55.77
CA ASN A 305 -10.38 9.75 -56.48
C ASN A 305 -9.92 8.49 -55.74
N LEU A 306 -10.81 7.50 -55.65
CA LEU A 306 -10.57 6.26 -54.95
C LEU A 306 -10.69 5.10 -55.94
N GLN A 307 -9.67 4.25 -56.00
CA GLN A 307 -9.71 2.98 -56.73
C GLN A 307 -9.30 1.84 -55.81
N VAL A 308 -10.19 0.86 -55.63
CA VAL A 308 -9.98 -0.25 -54.69
C VAL A 308 -10.19 -1.56 -55.43
N GLU A 309 -9.13 -2.35 -55.51
CA GLU A 309 -9.09 -3.63 -56.19
C GLU A 309 -8.57 -4.71 -55.25
N VAL A 310 -9.44 -5.15 -54.33
CA VAL A 310 -9.14 -6.17 -53.34
C VAL A 310 -10.08 -7.36 -53.55
N PRO A 311 -9.59 -8.50 -54.06
CA PRO A 311 -10.40 -9.72 -54.21
C PRO A 311 -10.96 -10.22 -52.87
N ASP A 312 -12.20 -10.69 -52.86
CA ASP A 312 -12.86 -11.20 -51.64
C ASP A 312 -12.09 -12.34 -50.98
N ALA A 313 -11.45 -13.21 -51.77
CA ALA A 313 -10.63 -14.32 -51.30
C ALA A 313 -9.42 -13.88 -50.47
N LEU A 314 -8.98 -12.62 -50.58
CA LEU A 314 -7.86 -12.07 -49.81
C LEU A 314 -8.30 -11.33 -48.55
N LYS A 315 -9.61 -11.09 -48.35
CA LYS A 315 -10.10 -10.36 -47.18
C LYS A 315 -9.84 -11.08 -45.86
N SER A 316 -9.68 -12.40 -45.86
CA SER A 316 -9.36 -13.19 -44.66
C SER A 316 -7.87 -13.22 -44.32
N VAL A 317 -6.99 -12.62 -45.13
CA VAL A 317 -5.54 -12.62 -44.86
C VAL A 317 -5.26 -11.87 -43.56
N PRO A 318 -4.55 -12.47 -42.60
CA PRO A 318 -4.27 -11.85 -41.32
C PRO A 318 -3.19 -10.78 -41.44
N MET A 319 -3.39 -9.67 -40.73
CA MET A 319 -2.45 -8.56 -40.67
C MET A 319 -2.56 -7.81 -39.33
N PRO A 320 -1.50 -7.11 -38.90
CA PRO A 320 -1.54 -6.32 -37.68
C PRO A 320 -2.52 -5.15 -37.88
N SER A 321 -3.34 -4.90 -36.86
CA SER A 321 -4.36 -3.84 -36.89
C SER A 321 -3.75 -2.46 -37.16
N MET A 322 -4.46 -1.56 -37.83
CA MET A 322 -4.02 -0.21 -38.20
C MET A 322 -2.88 -0.12 -39.23
N MET A 323 -2.42 -1.23 -39.81
CA MET A 323 -1.35 -1.16 -40.81
C MET A 323 -1.81 -0.55 -42.13
N LEU A 324 -2.95 -0.99 -42.67
CA LEU A 324 -3.48 -0.43 -43.92
C LEU A 324 -3.86 1.04 -43.72
N GLN A 325 -4.51 1.33 -42.58
CA GLN A 325 -4.85 2.68 -42.18
C GLN A 325 -3.63 3.60 -42.16
N THR A 326 -2.52 3.17 -41.55
CA THR A 326 -1.28 3.97 -41.50
C THR A 326 -0.72 4.28 -42.89
N LEU A 327 -0.75 3.30 -43.82
CA LEU A 327 -0.27 3.52 -45.19
C LEU A 327 -1.15 4.52 -45.94
N VAL A 328 -2.48 4.41 -45.78
CA VAL A 328 -3.44 5.32 -46.40
C VAL A 328 -3.33 6.72 -45.81
N GLU A 329 -3.23 6.87 -44.50
CA GLU A 329 -3.03 8.17 -43.85
C GLU A 329 -1.76 8.87 -44.36
N ASN A 330 -0.67 8.12 -44.51
CA ASN A 330 0.57 8.66 -45.06
C ASN A 330 0.38 9.14 -46.52
N ALA A 331 -0.29 8.35 -47.36
CA ALA A 331 -0.58 8.72 -48.75
C ALA A 331 -1.43 10.00 -48.85
N ILE A 332 -2.44 10.14 -47.99
CA ILE A 332 -3.28 11.35 -47.94
C ILE A 332 -2.48 12.55 -47.44
N LYS A 333 -1.89 12.44 -46.24
CA LYS A 333 -1.28 13.57 -45.51
C LYS A 333 -0.03 14.10 -46.22
N HIS A 334 0.81 13.20 -46.73
CA HIS A 334 2.08 13.57 -47.36
C HIS A 334 1.97 13.66 -48.89
N GLY A 335 1.08 12.88 -49.52
CA GLY A 335 0.93 12.86 -50.97
C GLY A 335 -0.10 13.86 -51.49
N LEU A 336 -1.37 13.71 -51.08
CA LEU A 336 -2.51 14.36 -51.73
C LEU A 336 -2.93 15.69 -51.08
N GLU A 337 -2.89 15.82 -49.75
CA GLU A 337 -3.25 17.06 -49.06
C GLU A 337 -2.40 18.27 -49.49
N PRO A 338 -1.07 18.14 -49.66
CA PRO A 338 -0.22 19.23 -50.14
C PRO A 338 -0.42 19.58 -51.63
N LYS A 339 -1.10 18.72 -52.42
CA LYS A 339 -1.24 18.88 -53.88
C LYS A 339 -2.51 19.67 -54.24
N THR A 340 -2.34 20.83 -54.88
CA THR A 340 -3.42 21.78 -55.19
C THR A 340 -4.49 21.21 -56.15
N GLY A 341 -4.13 20.24 -57.01
CA GLY A 341 -5.02 19.64 -58.01
C GLY A 341 -5.83 18.43 -57.57
N GLY A 342 -5.68 17.97 -56.32
CA GLY A 342 -6.23 16.68 -55.89
C GLY A 342 -5.43 15.50 -56.44
N GLY A 343 -5.99 14.30 -56.34
CA GLY A 343 -5.35 13.10 -56.86
C GLY A 343 -6.07 11.81 -56.51
N THR A 344 -5.41 10.72 -56.85
CA THR A 344 -5.98 9.37 -56.77
C THR A 344 -5.22 8.55 -55.74
N ILE A 345 -5.98 7.80 -54.94
CA ILE A 345 -5.45 6.74 -54.09
C ILE A 345 -5.90 5.39 -54.64
N TRP A 346 -4.94 4.47 -54.76
CA TRP A 346 -5.15 3.10 -55.17
C TRP A 346 -4.88 2.15 -54.01
N ILE A 347 -5.80 1.23 -53.75
CA ILE A 347 -5.61 0.11 -52.82
C ILE A 347 -5.76 -1.18 -53.62
N LEU A 348 -4.65 -1.86 -53.86
CA LEU A 348 -4.62 -3.09 -54.66
C LEU A 348 -4.16 -4.27 -53.81
N ALA A 349 -4.87 -5.38 -53.87
CA ALA A 349 -4.40 -6.65 -53.32
C ALA A 349 -4.26 -7.70 -54.42
N ARG A 350 -3.17 -8.47 -54.39
CA ARG A 350 -2.91 -9.58 -55.32
C ARG A 350 -2.39 -10.79 -54.56
N LYS A 351 -2.75 -11.98 -55.04
CA LYS A 351 -2.15 -13.23 -54.57
C LYS A 351 -0.94 -13.54 -55.44
N HIS A 352 0.17 -13.92 -54.82
CA HIS A 352 1.36 -14.42 -55.49
C HIS A 352 1.89 -15.62 -54.70
N ASP A 353 1.78 -16.81 -55.28
CA ASP A 353 2.13 -18.08 -54.64
C ASP A 353 1.52 -18.21 -53.23
N ASP A 354 2.37 -18.27 -52.20
CA ASP A 354 2.01 -18.43 -50.79
C ASP A 354 1.86 -17.09 -50.03
N HIS A 355 1.95 -15.97 -50.75
CA HIS A 355 1.84 -14.62 -50.18
C HIS A 355 0.71 -13.79 -50.82
N ALA A 356 0.23 -12.82 -50.04
CA ALA A 356 -0.58 -11.73 -50.53
C ALA A 356 0.25 -10.44 -50.55
N THR A 357 0.16 -9.69 -51.65
CA THR A 357 0.71 -8.35 -51.74
C THR A 357 -0.42 -7.33 -51.62
N LEU A 358 -0.25 -6.35 -50.74
CA LEU A 358 -1.17 -5.23 -50.54
C LEU A 358 -0.40 -3.95 -50.85
N THR A 359 -0.85 -3.21 -51.86
CA THR A 359 -0.22 -1.97 -52.30
C THR A 359 -1.17 -0.80 -52.10
N VAL A 360 -0.70 0.22 -51.39
CA VAL A 360 -1.31 1.54 -51.33
C VAL A 360 -0.47 2.47 -52.18
N ALA A 361 -1.04 3.03 -53.23
CA ALA A 361 -0.35 3.98 -54.11
C ALA A 361 -1.11 5.30 -54.22
N ASP A 362 -0.38 6.38 -54.44
CA ASP A 362 -0.92 7.71 -54.70
C ASP A 362 -0.23 8.38 -55.89
N ASP A 363 -0.87 9.41 -56.46
CA ASP A 363 -0.30 10.27 -57.51
C ASP A 363 0.17 11.63 -56.98
N GLY A 364 0.43 11.72 -55.68
CA GLY A 364 0.78 12.94 -54.95
C GLY A 364 2.16 13.49 -55.27
N GLN A 365 2.70 14.31 -54.36
CA GLN A 365 4.00 14.98 -54.57
C GLN A 365 5.22 14.04 -54.54
N GLY A 366 5.06 12.78 -54.11
CA GLY A 366 6.17 11.84 -53.96
C GLY A 366 7.09 12.17 -52.78
N PHE A 367 8.29 11.58 -52.76
CA PHE A 367 9.28 11.75 -51.68
C PHE A 367 9.95 13.14 -51.61
N GLY A 368 9.64 14.05 -52.54
CA GLY A 368 10.32 15.36 -52.69
C GLY A 368 9.65 16.55 -52.00
N GLY A 369 8.49 16.36 -51.35
CA GLY A 369 7.81 17.42 -50.61
C GLY A 369 8.57 17.85 -49.34
N GLN A 370 8.43 19.11 -48.91
CA GLN A 370 9.13 19.73 -47.76
C GLN A 370 8.89 19.05 -46.37
N SER A 371 8.16 17.94 -46.34
CA SER A 371 7.83 17.18 -45.13
C SER A 371 8.21 15.71 -45.31
N ALA A 372 9.51 15.44 -45.46
CA ALA A 372 10.05 14.12 -45.14
C ALA A 372 9.80 13.88 -43.65
N GLY A 373 8.75 13.11 -43.32
CA GLY A 373 8.47 12.71 -41.94
C GLY A 373 9.71 12.07 -41.30
N THR A 374 9.76 12.02 -39.97
CA THR A 374 10.93 11.59 -39.16
C THR A 374 11.43 10.15 -39.43
N GLY A 375 10.82 9.41 -40.35
CA GLY A 375 11.13 8.00 -40.64
C GLY A 375 10.69 7.03 -39.53
N ILE A 376 10.23 7.54 -38.39
CA ILE A 376 9.86 6.78 -37.20
C ILE A 376 8.66 5.88 -37.48
N GLY A 377 7.63 6.39 -38.18
CA GLY A 377 6.43 5.60 -38.53
C GLY A 377 6.73 4.39 -39.41
N LEU A 378 7.57 4.56 -40.44
CA LEU A 378 7.98 3.49 -41.35
C LEU A 378 8.90 2.47 -40.67
N LYS A 379 9.77 2.92 -39.77
CA LYS A 379 10.62 2.04 -38.95
C LYS A 379 9.77 1.19 -37.99
N ASN A 380 8.79 1.80 -37.33
CA ASN A 380 7.86 1.10 -36.44
C ASN A 380 7.01 0.08 -37.19
N LEU A 381 6.58 0.41 -38.41
CA LEU A 381 5.83 -0.52 -39.27
C LEU A 381 6.66 -1.75 -39.63
N ARG A 382 7.92 -1.57 -40.05
CA ARG A 382 8.84 -2.69 -40.33
C ARG A 382 9.10 -3.55 -39.10
N GLU A 383 9.33 -2.92 -37.95
CA GLU A 383 9.58 -3.66 -36.71
C GLU A 383 8.35 -4.46 -36.28
N ARG A 384 7.15 -3.88 -36.37
CA ARG A 384 5.91 -4.57 -36.05
C ARG A 384 5.67 -5.77 -36.95
N LEU A 385 5.91 -5.63 -38.27
CA LEU A 385 5.86 -6.76 -39.20
C LEU A 385 6.81 -7.89 -38.81
N ARG A 386 8.05 -7.52 -38.46
CA ARG A 386 9.09 -8.47 -38.04
C ARG A 386 8.73 -9.21 -36.75
N LEU A 387 8.18 -8.50 -35.76
CA LEU A 387 7.75 -9.12 -34.49
C LEU A 387 6.54 -10.05 -34.67
N THR A 388 5.68 -9.80 -35.65
CA THR A 388 4.47 -10.59 -35.88
C THR A 388 4.70 -11.80 -36.80
N PHE A 389 5.44 -11.62 -37.90
CA PHE A 389 5.59 -12.63 -38.96
C PHE A 389 7.04 -13.04 -39.21
N GLY A 390 8.00 -12.55 -38.42
CA GLY A 390 9.42 -12.85 -38.61
C GLY A 390 9.90 -12.39 -39.99
N ASN A 391 10.43 -13.33 -40.78
CA ASN A 391 10.94 -13.09 -42.13
C ASN A 391 9.90 -13.35 -43.24
N ASP A 392 8.69 -13.80 -42.89
CA ASP A 392 7.66 -14.18 -43.87
C ASP A 392 6.82 -12.99 -44.35
N ALA A 393 7.07 -11.80 -43.80
CA ALA A 393 6.47 -10.54 -44.22
C ALA A 393 7.52 -9.48 -44.53
N SER A 394 7.22 -8.60 -45.50
CA SER A 394 8.12 -7.51 -45.87
C SER A 394 7.35 -6.23 -46.21
N PHE A 395 8.07 -5.12 -46.17
CA PHE A 395 7.54 -3.80 -46.51
C PHE A 395 8.51 -3.06 -47.43
N ALA A 396 8.01 -2.69 -48.61
CA ALA A 396 8.72 -1.89 -49.60
C ALA A 396 7.98 -0.58 -49.85
N ILE A 397 8.73 0.48 -50.12
CA ILE A 397 8.19 1.78 -50.51
C ILE A 397 9.00 2.31 -51.68
N VAL A 398 8.32 2.71 -52.75
CA VAL A 398 8.94 3.15 -54.01
C VAL A 398 8.23 4.37 -54.55
N SER A 399 8.88 5.12 -55.45
CA SER A 399 8.25 6.24 -56.13
C SER A 399 7.23 5.72 -57.14
N ASN A 400 6.05 6.34 -57.18
CA ASN A 400 5.06 6.04 -58.21
C ASN A 400 5.29 6.91 -59.46
N PHE A 401 4.90 6.40 -60.63
CA PHE A 401 5.08 7.09 -61.92
C PHE A 401 3.72 7.57 -62.46
N PRO A 402 3.60 8.80 -63.00
CA PRO A 402 4.65 9.81 -63.17
C PRO A 402 5.02 10.59 -61.90
N SER A 403 4.20 10.50 -60.84
CA SER A 403 4.45 11.10 -59.53
C SER A 403 3.76 10.31 -58.41
N GLY A 404 4.16 10.55 -57.15
CA GLY A 404 3.56 9.94 -55.96
C GLY A 404 4.40 8.84 -55.32
N VAL A 405 3.77 8.05 -54.46
CA VAL A 405 4.43 6.96 -53.71
C VAL A 405 3.61 5.67 -53.84
N ALA A 406 4.28 4.52 -53.86
CA ALA A 406 3.67 3.21 -53.74
C ALA A 406 4.30 2.46 -52.56
N ALA A 407 3.46 2.09 -51.60
CA ALA A 407 3.81 1.35 -50.39
C ALA A 407 3.22 -0.05 -50.48
N THR A 408 4.08 -1.07 -50.49
CA THR A 408 3.68 -2.48 -50.67
C THR A 408 4.04 -3.30 -49.44
N LEU A 409 3.05 -4.01 -48.93
CA LEU A 409 3.17 -5.05 -47.91
C LEU A 409 3.13 -6.42 -48.58
N THR A 410 4.00 -7.32 -48.16
CA THR A 410 3.93 -8.75 -48.49
C THR A 410 3.63 -9.50 -47.21
N LEU A 411 2.55 -10.28 -47.20
CA LEU A 411 2.03 -11.00 -46.04
C LEU A 411 1.85 -12.49 -46.38
N PRO A 412 2.09 -13.43 -45.44
CA PRO A 412 1.81 -14.84 -45.67
C PRO A 412 0.29 -15.11 -45.66
N LEU A 413 -0.18 -16.03 -46.50
CA LEU A 413 -1.62 -16.35 -46.59
C LEU A 413 -2.16 -17.07 -45.35
N ASP A 414 -1.36 -17.95 -44.73
CA ASP A 414 -1.80 -18.85 -43.66
C ASP A 414 -1.59 -18.31 -42.24
N GLY A 415 -1.10 -17.07 -42.08
CA GLY A 415 -1.11 -16.38 -40.80
C GLY A 415 -0.38 -17.03 -39.64
N LYS A 416 0.50 -18.01 -39.88
CA LYS A 416 1.34 -18.58 -38.84
C LYS A 416 2.24 -17.46 -38.32
N ALA A 417 1.86 -16.88 -37.19
CA ALA A 417 2.75 -16.02 -36.40
C ALA A 417 4.01 -16.85 -36.15
N GLY A 418 5.14 -16.40 -36.69
CA GLY A 418 6.40 -17.09 -36.51
C GLY A 418 6.70 -17.14 -35.02
N ALA A 419 6.60 -18.32 -34.42
CA ALA A 419 7.10 -18.57 -33.08
C ALA A 419 8.63 -18.41 -33.13
N ALA A 420 9.12 -17.26 -32.69
CA ALA A 420 10.53 -17.05 -32.37
C ALA A 420 10.78 -17.38 -30.90
#